data_AF-A0A177Q9W4-F1
#
_entry.id   AF-A0A177Q9W4-F1
#
_cell.length_a   1.000
_cell.length_b   1.000
_cell.length_c   1.000
_cell.angle_alpha   90.00
_cell.angle_beta   90.00
_cell.angle_gamma   90.00
#
_symmetry.space_group_name_H-M   'P 1'
#
loop_
_entity.id
_entity.type
_entity.pdbx_description
1 polymer ?
#
loop_
_entity_poly.entity_id
_entity_poly.type
_entity_poly.pdbx_seq_one_letter_code
_entity_poly.pdbx_strand_id
1 'polypeptide(L)'
;MEEPQKRKYEGQELDLFAHARNWKRYFRDMITPYIGQRVAEVGAGNGSTTQALSGAAHRAWFALEPDPDLLAAIVRKREDGSLPPTVRPVPGMLADIVREAPLDTVLYIDVLEHIADDAGELQRAAALLGEGGRLVVLSPAYQTLYTSFDAAVGHHRRYTLGQLKRLTPAGMVLERGFYLDSVGVMASAANLLLLKQSLPKLSQILLWDRVLVPCSRILDVLTGRTFGRSVVAVWRRDSKAQI
;
A
#
# COMPACT_ATOMS: atom_id res chain seq x y z
N MET A 1 22.21 -17.59 -18.89
CA MET A 1 21.18 -16.60 -18.52
C MET A 1 19.94 -17.39 -18.15
N GLU A 2 19.66 -17.53 -16.86
CA GLU A 2 18.38 -18.10 -16.42
C GLU A 2 17.31 -17.00 -16.53
N GLU A 3 16.15 -17.32 -17.11
CA GLU A 3 14.99 -16.45 -17.00
C GLU A 3 14.59 -16.31 -15.53
N PRO A 4 14.22 -15.10 -15.06
CA PRO A 4 13.66 -14.96 -13.73
C PRO A 4 12.34 -15.74 -13.69
N GLN A 5 12.35 -16.82 -12.91
CA GLN A 5 11.20 -17.71 -12.73
C GLN A 5 10.00 -16.87 -12.25
N LYS A 6 9.03 -16.60 -13.14
CA LYS A 6 7.78 -15.91 -12.81
C LYS A 6 7.03 -16.75 -11.78
N ARG A 7 7.23 -16.45 -10.49
CA ARG A 7 6.39 -16.96 -9.42
C ARG A 7 4.98 -16.45 -9.69
N LYS A 8 4.06 -17.37 -9.97
CA LYS A 8 2.63 -17.06 -9.97
C LYS A 8 2.28 -16.63 -8.55
N TYR A 9 1.82 -15.39 -8.39
CA TYR A 9 1.32 -14.91 -7.10
C TYR A 9 -0.01 -15.62 -6.83
N GLU A 10 -0.16 -16.24 -5.65
CA GLU A 10 -1.31 -17.13 -5.42
C GLU A 10 -2.63 -16.37 -5.23
N GLY A 11 -2.61 -15.08 -4.87
CA GLY A 11 -3.72 -14.12 -5.05
C GLY A 11 -4.94 -14.28 -4.14
N GLN A 12 -5.03 -15.39 -3.40
CA GLN A 12 -6.20 -15.73 -2.58
C GLN A 12 -6.41 -14.77 -1.40
N GLU A 13 -5.33 -14.23 -0.84
CA GLU A 13 -5.38 -13.17 0.16
C GLU A 13 -5.96 -11.86 -0.39
N LEU A 14 -5.66 -11.45 -1.62
CA LEU A 14 -6.22 -10.23 -2.22
C LEU A 14 -7.75 -10.29 -2.31
N ASP A 15 -8.33 -11.46 -2.59
CA ASP A 15 -9.78 -11.64 -2.62
C ASP A 15 -10.39 -11.70 -1.22
N LEU A 16 -9.73 -12.34 -0.25
CA LEU A 16 -10.15 -12.31 1.16
C LEU A 16 -10.13 -10.87 1.72
N PHE A 17 -9.03 -10.14 1.51
CA PHE A 17 -8.87 -8.76 1.97
C PHE A 17 -9.67 -7.76 1.11
N ALA A 18 -10.14 -8.10 -0.09
CA ALA A 18 -11.10 -7.27 -0.82
C ALA A 18 -12.36 -6.96 0.01
N HIS A 19 -12.83 -7.93 0.82
CA HIS A 19 -13.96 -7.77 1.74
C HIS A 19 -13.72 -6.79 2.90
N ALA A 20 -12.47 -6.42 3.21
CA ALA A 20 -12.14 -5.46 4.26
C ALA A 20 -12.45 -4.02 3.79
N ARG A 21 -13.72 -3.62 3.89
CA ARG A 21 -14.25 -2.34 3.39
C ARG A 21 -14.09 -1.19 4.38
N ASN A 22 -14.19 -1.46 5.69
CA ASN A 22 -13.96 -0.47 6.73
C ASN A 22 -12.47 -0.14 6.86
N TRP A 23 -11.58 -1.12 6.68
CA TRP A 23 -10.13 -0.92 6.58
C TRP A 23 -9.78 0.01 5.42
N LYS A 24 -10.25 -0.30 4.20
CA LYS A 24 -10.03 0.56 3.02
C LYS A 24 -10.57 1.97 3.20
N ARG A 25 -11.77 2.12 3.77
CA ARG A 25 -12.30 3.44 4.15
C ARG A 25 -11.38 4.13 5.15
N TYR A 26 -10.86 3.41 6.15
CA TYR A 26 -10.05 4.03 7.18
C TYR A 26 -8.72 4.55 6.68
N PHE A 27 -7.90 3.72 6.00
CA PHE A 27 -6.62 4.23 5.50
C PHE A 27 -6.82 5.28 4.41
N ARG A 28 -7.81 5.13 3.52
CA ARG A 28 -8.15 6.14 2.50
C ARG A 28 -8.35 7.50 3.14
N ASP A 29 -9.27 7.61 4.10
CA ASP A 29 -9.60 8.89 4.72
C ASP A 29 -8.35 9.53 5.39
N MET A 30 -7.35 8.73 5.77
CA MET A 30 -6.06 9.18 6.31
C MET A 30 -5.02 9.56 5.24
N ILE A 31 -5.05 8.97 4.03
CA ILE A 31 -4.05 9.22 2.98
C ILE A 31 -4.53 10.14 1.84
N THR A 32 -5.84 10.24 1.58
CA THR A 32 -6.42 11.11 0.53
C THR A 32 -5.89 12.56 0.54
N PRO A 33 -5.64 13.22 1.70
CA PRO A 33 -5.04 14.56 1.72
C PRO A 33 -3.65 14.69 1.08
N TYR A 34 -2.98 13.56 0.82
CA TYR A 34 -1.64 13.49 0.22
C TYR A 34 -1.65 13.01 -1.24
N ILE A 35 -2.83 12.72 -1.82
CA ILE A 35 -2.98 12.20 -3.18
C ILE A 35 -3.28 13.35 -4.16
N GLY A 36 -2.46 13.47 -5.21
CA GLY A 36 -2.55 14.50 -6.25
C GLY A 36 -3.45 14.12 -7.45
N GLN A 37 -3.10 14.64 -8.63
CA GLN A 37 -3.89 14.55 -9.85
C GLN A 37 -3.35 13.50 -10.84
N ARG A 38 -2.03 13.33 -10.91
CA ARG A 38 -1.30 12.27 -11.61
C ARG A 38 -0.72 11.31 -10.58
N VAL A 39 -1.34 10.15 -10.44
CA VAL A 39 -1.04 9.17 -9.39
C VAL A 39 -0.53 7.88 -10.02
N ALA A 40 0.54 7.30 -9.49
CA ALA A 40 0.92 5.92 -9.74
C ALA A 40 0.65 5.07 -8.49
N GLU A 41 -0.11 4.00 -8.65
CA GLU A 41 -0.35 2.95 -7.65
C GLU A 41 0.48 1.73 -8.05
N VAL A 42 1.54 1.44 -7.29
CA VAL A 42 2.42 0.29 -7.53
C VAL A 42 1.86 -0.93 -6.80
N GLY A 43 1.66 -2.04 -7.51
CA GLY A 43 1.05 -3.25 -6.95
C GLY A 43 -0.45 -3.08 -6.74
N ALA A 44 -1.17 -2.70 -7.80
CA ALA A 44 -2.61 -2.46 -7.74
C ALA A 44 -3.45 -3.73 -7.49
N GLY A 45 -2.86 -4.93 -7.68
CA GLY A 45 -3.46 -6.22 -7.38
C GLY A 45 -4.76 -6.43 -8.16
N ASN A 46 -5.78 -6.99 -7.48
CA ASN A 46 -7.12 -7.13 -8.07
C ASN A 46 -7.88 -5.79 -8.24
N GLY A 47 -7.24 -4.63 -8.04
CA GLY A 47 -7.83 -3.29 -8.17
C GLY A 47 -8.81 -2.91 -7.07
N SER A 48 -8.81 -3.60 -5.92
CA SER A 48 -9.69 -3.25 -4.80
C SER A 48 -9.22 -2.02 -4.02
N THR A 49 -7.92 -1.75 -3.97
CA THR A 49 -7.34 -0.48 -3.46
C THR A 49 -7.58 0.65 -4.46
N THR A 50 -7.32 0.41 -5.76
CA THR A 50 -7.66 1.32 -6.86
C THR A 50 -9.11 1.81 -6.75
N GLN A 51 -10.07 0.90 -6.57
CA GLN A 51 -11.49 1.26 -6.43
C GLN A 51 -11.80 2.07 -5.16
N ALA A 52 -11.04 1.88 -4.09
CA ALA A 52 -11.22 2.65 -2.86
C ALA A 52 -10.67 4.08 -2.98
N LEU A 53 -9.56 4.27 -3.70
CA LEU A 53 -8.80 5.52 -3.75
C LEU A 53 -9.04 6.37 -5.00
N SER A 54 -9.17 5.75 -6.18
CA SER A 54 -9.28 6.47 -7.46
C SER A 54 -10.66 7.13 -7.62
N GLY A 55 -10.70 8.45 -7.42
CA GLY A 55 -11.86 9.27 -7.76
C GLY A 55 -11.83 9.80 -9.19
N ALA A 56 -13.00 10.12 -9.76
CA ALA A 56 -13.12 10.78 -11.06
C ALA A 56 -12.45 12.18 -11.12
N ALA A 57 -12.08 12.74 -9.97
CA ALA A 57 -11.36 14.02 -9.86
C ALA A 57 -9.87 13.94 -10.25
N HIS A 58 -9.24 12.75 -10.28
CA HIS A 58 -7.83 12.64 -10.70
C HIS A 58 -7.70 12.70 -12.22
N ARG A 59 -6.73 13.48 -12.72
CA ARG A 59 -6.39 13.58 -14.15
C ARG A 59 -5.88 12.28 -14.75
N ALA A 60 -5.09 11.50 -14.01
CA ALA A 60 -4.61 10.18 -14.42
C ALA A 60 -4.26 9.33 -13.20
N TRP A 61 -4.69 8.06 -13.22
CA TRP A 61 -4.35 7.07 -12.21
C TRP A 61 -3.72 5.86 -12.89
N PHE A 62 -2.41 5.74 -12.85
CA PHE A 62 -1.67 4.58 -13.36
C PHE A 62 -1.76 3.48 -12.31
N ALA A 63 -2.45 2.38 -12.62
CA ALA A 63 -2.58 1.22 -11.75
C ALA A 63 -1.63 0.13 -12.29
N LEU A 64 -0.46 -0.01 -11.65
CA LEU A 64 0.62 -0.87 -12.10
C LEU A 64 0.47 -2.25 -11.47
N GLU A 65 0.36 -3.27 -12.31
CA GLU A 65 0.25 -4.65 -11.88
C GLU A 65 1.00 -5.56 -12.88
N PRO A 66 2.09 -6.24 -12.48
CA PRO A 66 2.84 -7.14 -13.36
C PRO A 66 2.18 -8.51 -13.57
N ASP A 67 1.25 -8.94 -12.70
CA ASP A 67 0.51 -10.19 -12.89
C ASP A 67 -0.66 -10.00 -13.90
N PRO A 68 -0.73 -10.80 -14.98
CA PRO A 68 -1.73 -10.60 -16.03
C PRO A 68 -3.16 -10.95 -15.60
N ASP A 69 -3.35 -11.88 -14.66
CA ASP A 69 -4.67 -12.28 -14.18
C ASP A 69 -5.25 -11.17 -13.26
N LEU A 70 -4.41 -10.60 -12.40
CA LEU A 70 -4.76 -9.46 -11.54
C LEU A 70 -5.00 -8.19 -12.36
N LEU A 71 -4.13 -7.87 -13.32
CA LEU A 71 -4.31 -6.74 -14.23
C LEU A 71 -5.63 -6.85 -15.04
N ALA A 72 -5.98 -8.06 -15.50
CA ALA A 72 -7.24 -8.30 -16.20
C ALA A 72 -8.48 -8.01 -15.32
N ALA A 73 -8.40 -8.20 -14.00
CA ALA A 73 -9.44 -7.76 -13.07
C ALA A 73 -9.58 -6.23 -13.01
N ILE A 74 -8.47 -5.48 -13.06
CA ILE A 74 -8.50 -4.00 -13.15
C ILE A 74 -9.12 -3.55 -14.48
N VAL A 75 -8.74 -4.19 -15.59
CA VAL A 75 -9.31 -3.91 -16.93
C VAL A 75 -10.83 -4.11 -16.94
N ARG A 76 -11.32 -5.27 -16.47
CA ARG A 76 -12.77 -5.56 -16.40
C ARG A 76 -13.53 -4.52 -15.57
N LYS A 77 -13.01 -4.16 -14.40
CA LYS A 77 -13.59 -3.12 -13.53
C LYS A 77 -13.61 -1.72 -14.17
N ARG A 78 -12.72 -1.45 -15.14
CA ARG A 78 -12.73 -0.21 -15.92
C ARG A 78 -13.76 -0.28 -17.06
N GLU A 79 -13.91 -1.44 -17.68
CA GLU A 79 -14.88 -1.69 -18.76
C GLU A 79 -16.33 -1.71 -18.24
N ASP A 80 -16.58 -2.26 -17.05
CA ASP A 80 -17.90 -2.30 -16.42
C ASP A 80 -18.29 -1.00 -15.66
N GLY A 81 -17.39 -0.02 -15.59
CA GLY A 81 -17.60 1.27 -14.93
C GLY A 81 -17.39 1.27 -13.41
N SER A 82 -16.97 0.17 -12.79
CA SER A 82 -16.59 0.09 -11.38
C SER A 82 -15.37 0.94 -11.01
N LEU A 83 -14.55 1.33 -11.99
CA LEU A 83 -13.41 2.24 -11.90
C LEU A 83 -13.59 3.44 -12.84
N PRO A 84 -13.12 4.65 -12.46
CA PRO A 84 -13.15 5.82 -13.34
C PRO A 84 -12.39 5.59 -14.66
N PRO A 85 -12.80 6.22 -15.78
CA PRO A 85 -12.11 6.10 -17.06
C PRO A 85 -10.68 6.69 -17.04
N THR A 86 -10.36 7.52 -16.04
CA THR A 86 -9.04 8.10 -15.76
C THR A 86 -8.06 7.10 -15.15
N VAL A 87 -8.53 5.93 -14.68
CA VAL A 87 -7.67 4.79 -14.35
C VAL A 87 -7.10 4.20 -15.62
N ARG A 88 -5.79 3.92 -15.60
CA ARG A 88 -5.00 3.35 -16.67
C ARG A 88 -4.30 2.10 -16.12
N PRO A 89 -4.81 0.88 -16.41
CA PRO A 89 -4.10 -0.34 -16.08
C PRO A 89 -2.76 -0.38 -16.83
N VAL A 90 -1.66 -0.69 -16.14
CA VAL A 90 -0.31 -0.77 -16.71
C VAL A 90 0.29 -2.14 -16.38
N PRO A 91 0.62 -2.98 -17.40
CA PRO A 91 1.31 -4.24 -17.18
C PRO A 91 2.79 -3.98 -16.82
N GLY A 92 3.15 -4.01 -15.54
CA GLY A 92 4.55 -3.87 -15.13
C GLY A 92 4.79 -3.10 -13.83
N MET A 93 5.92 -2.39 -13.79
CA MET A 93 6.52 -1.75 -12.62
C MET A 93 6.86 -0.28 -12.92
N LEU A 94 7.44 0.45 -11.96
CA LEU A 94 7.75 1.88 -12.13
C LEU A 94 8.56 2.23 -13.40
N ALA A 95 9.42 1.31 -13.87
CA ALA A 95 10.19 1.49 -15.10
C ALA A 95 9.31 1.71 -16.34
N ASP A 96 8.11 1.12 -16.37
CA ASP A 96 7.20 1.16 -17.51
C ASP A 96 6.43 2.49 -17.62
N ILE A 97 6.44 3.31 -16.56
CA ILE A 97 5.78 4.63 -16.50
C ILE A 97 6.75 5.81 -16.45
N VAL A 98 8.06 5.62 -16.68
CA VAL A 98 9.06 6.71 -16.62
C VAL A 98 8.70 7.90 -17.51
N ARG A 99 8.06 7.64 -18.66
CA ARG A 99 7.60 8.67 -19.62
C ARG A 99 6.37 9.47 -19.16
N GLU A 100 5.73 9.06 -18.07
CA GLU A 100 4.59 9.75 -17.45
C GLU A 100 5.02 10.66 -16.28
N ALA A 101 6.32 10.79 -16.02
CA ALA A 101 6.84 11.82 -15.13
C ALA A 101 6.63 13.25 -15.71
N PRO A 102 6.45 14.29 -14.87
CA PRO A 102 6.32 14.21 -13.42
C PRO A 102 4.95 13.69 -12.96
N LEU A 103 4.98 12.95 -11.87
CA LEU A 103 3.82 12.52 -11.10
C LEU A 103 3.63 13.42 -9.87
N ASP A 104 2.39 13.58 -9.43
CA ASP A 104 2.09 14.27 -8.18
C ASP A 104 2.17 13.31 -6.99
N THR A 105 1.92 12.01 -7.21
CA THR A 105 1.92 11.01 -6.15
C THR A 105 2.33 9.61 -6.64
N VAL A 106 3.15 8.92 -5.86
CA VAL A 106 3.39 7.47 -5.97
C VAL A 106 2.92 6.79 -4.68
N LEU A 107 2.16 5.70 -4.82
CA LEU A 107 1.55 4.95 -3.74
C LEU A 107 2.09 3.51 -3.69
N TYR A 108 2.40 3.05 -2.48
CA TYR A 108 2.60 1.64 -2.12
C TYR A 108 1.67 1.33 -0.95
N ILE A 109 0.67 0.47 -1.14
CA ILE A 109 -0.32 0.13 -0.10
C ILE A 109 -0.31 -1.38 0.09
N ASP A 110 0.35 -1.83 1.16
CA ASP A 110 0.65 -3.23 1.45
C ASP A 110 1.45 -3.91 0.29
N VAL A 111 2.52 -3.24 -0.16
CA VAL A 111 3.35 -3.65 -1.34
C VAL A 111 4.87 -3.58 -1.08
N LEU A 112 5.37 -2.55 -0.39
CA LEU A 112 6.83 -2.32 -0.23
C LEU A 112 7.54 -3.49 0.48
N GLU A 113 6.85 -4.18 1.38
CA GLU A 113 7.30 -5.37 2.09
C GLU A 113 7.59 -6.57 1.19
N HIS A 114 7.02 -6.66 -0.01
CA HIS A 114 7.31 -7.68 -1.02
C HIS A 114 8.58 -7.35 -1.83
N ILE A 115 9.18 -6.18 -1.64
CA ILE A 115 10.31 -5.70 -2.45
C ILE A 115 11.63 -5.92 -1.68
N ALA A 116 12.53 -6.70 -2.27
CA ALA A 116 13.82 -7.03 -1.64
C ALA A 116 14.72 -5.79 -1.49
N ASP A 117 14.83 -4.98 -2.55
CA ASP A 117 15.49 -3.67 -2.60
C ASP A 117 14.46 -2.55 -2.40
N ASP A 118 13.90 -2.47 -1.20
CA ASP A 118 12.96 -1.41 -0.78
C ASP A 118 13.60 -0.02 -0.87
N ALA A 119 14.87 0.12 -0.45
CA ALA A 119 15.61 1.37 -0.53
C ALA A 119 15.75 1.88 -1.97
N GLY A 120 16.24 1.06 -2.91
CA GLY A 120 16.39 1.45 -4.30
C GLY A 120 15.04 1.66 -5.00
N GLU A 121 13.98 0.95 -4.59
CA GLU A 121 12.64 1.19 -5.12
C GLU A 121 12.08 2.56 -4.72
N LEU A 122 12.21 2.96 -3.45
CA LEU A 122 11.76 4.29 -3.04
C LEU A 122 12.59 5.41 -3.69
N GLN A 123 13.86 5.16 -4.06
CA GLN A 123 14.64 6.10 -4.89
C GLN A 123 14.10 6.20 -6.33
N ARG A 124 13.76 5.07 -6.95
CA ARG A 124 13.12 5.04 -8.28
C ARG A 124 11.77 5.78 -8.26
N ALA A 125 10.94 5.54 -7.24
CA ALA A 125 9.69 6.27 -7.01
C ALA A 125 9.91 7.78 -6.86
N ALA A 126 10.89 8.18 -6.04
CA ALA A 126 11.22 9.58 -5.79
C ALA A 126 11.71 10.34 -7.03
N ALA A 127 12.29 9.65 -8.01
CA ALA A 127 12.77 10.24 -9.25
C ALA A 127 11.64 10.55 -10.26
N LEU A 128 10.46 9.93 -10.11
CA LEU A 128 9.28 10.19 -10.96
C LEU A 128 8.41 11.34 -10.46
N LEU A 129 8.64 11.81 -9.24
CA LEU A 129 7.85 12.87 -8.60
C LEU A 129 8.30 14.26 -9.02
N GLY A 130 7.32 15.11 -9.33
CA GLY A 130 7.53 16.55 -9.51
C GLY A 130 7.86 17.26 -8.19
N GLU A 131 8.15 18.56 -8.28
CA GLU A 131 8.34 19.41 -7.09
C GLU A 131 7.09 19.41 -6.20
N GLY A 132 7.27 19.22 -4.90
CA GLY A 132 6.15 19.06 -3.96
C GLY A 132 5.37 17.75 -4.10
N GLY A 133 5.69 16.90 -5.08
CA GLY A 133 5.10 15.58 -5.27
C GLY A 133 5.39 14.65 -4.08
N ARG A 134 4.50 13.68 -3.87
CA ARG A 134 4.48 12.84 -2.66
C ARG A 134 4.69 11.35 -2.91
N LEU A 135 5.46 10.74 -2.03
CA LEU A 135 5.58 9.28 -1.94
C LEU A 135 4.81 8.85 -0.68
N VAL A 136 3.83 7.97 -0.84
CA VAL A 136 3.04 7.44 0.28
C VAL A 136 3.24 5.94 0.36
N VAL A 137 3.70 5.47 1.51
CA VAL A 137 3.80 4.05 1.84
C VAL A 137 2.86 3.77 3.01
N LEU A 138 2.00 2.76 2.84
CA LEU A 138 1.35 2.03 3.94
C LEU A 138 1.86 0.60 3.88
N SER A 139 2.37 0.09 5.01
CA SER A 139 2.81 -1.31 5.13
C SER A 139 2.49 -1.87 6.52
N PRO A 140 2.47 -3.22 6.69
CA PRO A 140 2.35 -3.88 7.98
C PRO A 140 3.44 -3.46 8.96
N ALA A 141 3.04 -3.23 10.20
CA ALA A 141 3.90 -2.73 11.26
C ALA A 141 4.55 -3.84 12.09
N TYR A 142 5.71 -3.49 12.65
CA TYR A 142 6.51 -4.24 13.63
C TYR A 142 7.01 -5.61 13.16
N GLN A 143 8.34 -5.74 12.97
CA GLN A 143 8.97 -7.02 12.65
C GLN A 143 8.74 -8.10 13.73
N THR A 144 8.49 -7.71 14.99
CA THR A 144 8.11 -8.62 16.08
C THR A 144 6.72 -9.24 15.91
N LEU A 145 5.88 -8.73 15.00
CA LEU A 145 4.58 -9.28 14.65
C LEU A 145 4.59 -10.05 13.32
N TYR A 146 5.75 -10.24 12.69
CA TYR A 146 5.91 -11.04 11.47
C TYR A 146 5.61 -12.52 11.77
N THR A 147 4.87 -13.18 10.87
CA THR A 147 4.34 -14.54 11.02
C THR A 147 4.60 -15.43 9.80
N SER A 148 4.19 -16.70 9.87
CA SER A 148 4.15 -17.60 8.71
C SER A 148 3.20 -17.14 7.61
N PHE A 149 2.14 -16.36 7.92
CA PHE A 149 1.28 -15.74 6.90
C PHE A 149 2.08 -14.73 6.06
N ASP A 150 2.87 -13.86 6.70
CA ASP A 150 3.73 -12.89 6.02
C ASP A 150 4.69 -13.58 5.04
N ALA A 151 5.34 -14.67 5.49
CA ALA A 151 6.22 -15.46 4.63
C ALA A 151 5.47 -16.14 3.47
N ALA A 152 4.25 -16.63 3.71
CA ALA A 152 3.44 -17.30 2.69
C ALA A 152 2.98 -16.35 1.57
N VAL A 153 2.59 -15.12 1.91
CA VAL A 153 2.22 -14.08 0.92
C VAL A 153 3.45 -13.40 0.28
N GLY A 154 4.66 -13.70 0.76
CA GLY A 154 5.92 -13.23 0.18
C GLY A 154 6.47 -11.93 0.77
N HIS A 155 6.06 -11.51 1.97
CA HIS A 155 6.71 -10.39 2.67
C HIS A 155 8.15 -10.74 3.04
N HIS A 156 9.10 -9.85 2.74
CA HIS A 156 10.45 -9.91 3.28
C HIS A 156 10.54 -9.39 4.73
N ARG A 157 9.69 -8.43 5.11
CA ARG A 157 9.81 -7.66 6.35
C ARG A 157 8.52 -6.95 6.75
N ARG A 158 8.48 -6.43 7.97
CA ARG A 158 7.53 -5.41 8.44
C ARG A 158 8.28 -4.20 8.97
N TYR A 159 7.61 -3.05 8.99
CA TYR A 159 8.27 -1.78 9.27
C TYR A 159 7.85 -1.15 10.59
N THR A 160 8.75 -0.35 11.16
CA THR A 160 8.41 0.70 12.12
C THR A 160 8.56 2.05 11.44
N LEU A 161 7.94 3.09 11.97
CA LEU A 161 8.13 4.44 11.44
C LEU A 161 9.61 4.88 11.48
N GLY A 162 10.37 4.39 12.45
CA GLY A 162 11.82 4.60 12.52
C GLY A 162 12.61 3.89 11.41
N GLN A 163 12.15 2.71 10.94
CA GLN A 163 12.73 2.03 9.77
C GLN A 163 12.38 2.79 8.49
N LEU A 164 11.10 3.11 8.24
CA LEU A 164 10.70 3.89 7.06
C LEU A 164 11.45 5.23 7.01
N LYS A 165 11.55 5.97 8.12
CA LYS A 165 12.30 7.23 8.17
C LYS A 165 13.77 7.09 7.71
N ARG A 166 14.42 5.94 7.95
CA ARG A 166 15.80 5.67 7.46
C ARG A 166 15.86 5.37 5.96
N LEU A 167 14.75 4.95 5.35
CA LEU A 167 14.61 4.72 3.91
C LEU A 167 14.19 5.99 3.14
N THR A 168 14.27 7.18 3.76
CA THR A 168 13.93 8.45 3.11
C THR A 168 14.75 8.66 1.83
N PRO A 169 14.12 8.79 0.65
CA PRO A 169 14.84 8.96 -0.61
C PRO A 169 15.60 10.28 -0.70
N ALA A 170 16.59 10.32 -1.60
CA ALA A 170 17.39 11.51 -1.84
C ALA A 170 16.53 12.64 -2.44
N GLY A 171 16.67 13.85 -1.91
CA GLY A 171 15.85 15.00 -2.29
C GLY A 171 14.40 14.95 -1.78
N MET A 172 14.09 14.08 -0.81
CA MET A 172 12.79 14.04 -0.15
C MET A 172 12.90 14.28 1.36
N VAL A 173 11.81 14.76 1.95
CA VAL A 173 11.67 14.92 3.41
C VAL A 173 10.44 14.16 3.89
N LEU A 174 10.52 13.51 5.05
CA LEU A 174 9.38 12.86 5.68
C LEU A 174 8.40 13.94 6.19
N GLU A 175 7.32 14.16 5.44
CA GLU A 175 6.29 15.16 5.74
C GLU A 175 5.39 14.69 6.89
N ARG A 176 4.98 13.42 6.89
CA ARG A 176 4.17 12.79 7.94
C ARG A 176 4.54 11.33 8.15
N GLY A 177 4.31 10.86 9.37
CA GLY A 177 4.46 9.46 9.74
C GLY A 177 3.57 9.14 10.94
N PHE A 178 2.82 8.06 10.86
CA PHE A 178 1.85 7.65 11.87
C PHE A 178 1.49 6.17 11.73
N TYR A 179 0.86 5.59 12.74
CA TYR A 179 0.35 4.22 12.68
C TYR A 179 -1.18 4.20 12.59
N LEU A 180 -1.73 3.08 12.14
CA LEU A 180 -3.16 2.81 12.05
C LEU A 180 -3.47 1.40 12.57
N ASP A 181 -4.68 1.21 13.08
CA ASP A 181 -5.20 -0.06 13.60
C ASP A 181 -4.57 -0.53 14.91
N SER A 182 -4.67 0.28 15.98
CA SER A 182 -4.20 -0.08 17.34
C SER A 182 -4.84 -1.35 17.90
N VAL A 183 -6.14 -1.60 17.69
CA VAL A 183 -6.82 -2.82 18.15
C VAL A 183 -6.34 -4.04 17.36
N GLY A 184 -6.05 -3.89 16.06
CA GLY A 184 -5.48 -4.95 15.23
C GLY A 184 -4.09 -5.42 15.67
N VAL A 185 -3.35 -4.65 16.47
CA VAL A 185 -2.11 -5.12 17.12
C VAL A 185 -2.41 -6.30 18.03
N MET A 186 -3.48 -6.21 18.83
CA MET A 186 -3.89 -7.30 19.74
C MET A 186 -4.32 -8.54 18.96
N ALA A 187 -5.05 -8.38 17.86
CA ALA A 187 -5.42 -9.49 16.98
C ALA A 187 -4.19 -10.16 16.32
N SER A 188 -3.21 -9.35 15.92
CA SER A 188 -1.94 -9.84 15.34
C SER A 188 -1.10 -10.59 16.37
N ALA A 189 -0.99 -10.06 17.60
CA ALA A 189 -0.31 -10.72 18.71
C ALA A 189 -1.01 -12.03 19.12
N ALA A 190 -2.34 -12.06 19.14
CA ALA A 190 -3.10 -13.29 19.39
C ALA A 190 -2.87 -14.35 18.30
N ASN A 191 -2.78 -13.96 17.02
CA ASN A 191 -2.42 -14.90 15.96
C ASN A 191 -1.00 -15.46 16.15
N LEU A 192 -0.02 -14.58 16.39
CA LEU A 192 1.38 -14.95 16.60
C LEU A 192 1.58 -15.92 17.78
N LEU A 193 0.93 -15.63 18.92
CA LEU A 193 1.14 -16.36 20.17
C LEU A 193 0.30 -17.65 20.27
N LEU A 194 -0.94 -17.65 19.73
CA LEU A 194 -1.92 -18.71 19.99
C LEU A 194 -2.30 -19.52 18.75
N LEU A 195 -2.57 -18.86 17.61
CA LEU A 195 -3.20 -19.53 16.46
C LEU A 195 -2.19 -20.03 15.42
N LYS A 196 -1.10 -19.29 15.19
CA LYS A 196 -0.02 -19.58 14.22
C LYS A 196 -0.53 -19.90 12.80
N GLN A 197 -1.65 -19.29 12.41
CA GLN A 197 -2.29 -19.56 11.11
C GLN A 197 -1.51 -18.92 9.96
N SER A 198 -1.38 -19.69 8.86
CA SER A 198 -0.74 -19.24 7.62
C SER A 198 -1.67 -18.47 6.68
N LEU A 199 -3.00 -18.59 6.84
CA LEU A 199 -4.00 -17.77 6.15
C LEU A 199 -5.19 -17.51 7.10
N PRO A 200 -5.76 -16.27 7.12
CA PRO A 200 -6.94 -15.96 7.92
C PRO A 200 -8.22 -16.48 7.27
N LYS A 201 -9.18 -16.94 8.07
CA LYS A 201 -10.54 -17.26 7.59
C LYS A 201 -11.30 -15.98 7.27
N LEU A 202 -12.22 -16.04 6.30
CA LEU A 202 -13.11 -14.92 5.96
C LEU A 202 -13.87 -14.38 7.19
N SER A 203 -14.30 -15.24 8.12
CA SER A 203 -14.95 -14.81 9.37
C SER A 203 -14.03 -13.97 10.28
N GLN A 204 -12.72 -14.25 10.30
CA GLN A 204 -11.74 -13.46 11.05
C GLN A 204 -11.52 -12.09 10.37
N ILE A 205 -11.44 -12.06 9.04
CA ILE A 205 -11.37 -10.80 8.25
C ILE A 205 -12.62 -9.95 8.49
N LEU A 206 -13.81 -10.54 8.45
CA LEU A 206 -15.07 -9.82 8.69
C LEU A 206 -15.20 -9.32 10.14
N LEU A 207 -14.73 -10.09 11.14
CA LEU A 207 -14.69 -9.65 12.53
C LEU A 207 -13.72 -8.47 12.71
N TRP A 208 -12.51 -8.57 12.17
CA TRP A 208 -11.52 -7.50 12.21
C TRP A 208 -12.05 -6.23 11.52
N ASP A 209 -12.53 -6.34 10.29
CA ASP A 209 -13.01 -5.19 9.52
C ASP A 209 -14.27 -4.55 10.12
N ARG A 210 -15.26 -5.34 10.57
CA ARG A 210 -16.55 -4.79 11.03
C ARG A 210 -16.58 -4.37 12.48
N VAL A 211 -15.67 -4.88 13.32
CA VAL A 211 -15.65 -4.60 14.77
C VAL A 211 -14.34 -3.94 15.18
N LEU A 212 -13.19 -4.57 14.92
CA LEU A 212 -11.91 -4.09 15.43
C LEU A 212 -11.45 -2.78 14.76
N VAL A 213 -11.59 -2.66 13.44
CA VAL A 213 -11.18 -1.44 12.71
C VAL A 213 -12.00 -0.19 13.12
N PRO A 214 -13.35 -0.25 13.29
CA PRO A 214 -14.10 0.85 13.88
C PRO A 214 -13.63 1.25 15.29
N CYS A 215 -13.33 0.27 16.16
CA CYS A 215 -12.76 0.54 17.48
C CYS A 215 -11.37 1.19 17.39
N SER A 216 -10.49 0.67 16.53
CA SER A 216 -9.19 1.27 16.22
C SER A 216 -9.33 2.71 15.77
N ARG A 217 -10.24 3.02 14.84
CA ARG A 217 -10.42 4.39 14.34
C ARG A 217 -10.76 5.41 15.44
N ILE A 218 -11.39 4.97 16.54
CA ILE A 218 -11.63 5.80 17.73
C ILE A 218 -10.36 5.85 18.61
N LEU A 219 -9.78 4.70 18.96
CA LEU A 219 -8.61 4.64 19.84
C LEU A 219 -7.36 5.29 19.23
N ASP A 220 -7.15 5.18 17.92
CA ASP A 220 -6.06 5.79 17.17
C ASP A 220 -6.11 7.32 17.25
N VAL A 221 -7.30 7.92 17.39
CA VAL A 221 -7.43 9.36 17.67
C VAL A 221 -6.97 9.67 19.09
N LEU A 222 -7.38 8.87 20.08
CA LEU A 222 -7.04 9.06 21.49
C LEU A 222 -5.56 8.81 21.79
N THR A 223 -4.93 7.85 21.11
CA THR A 223 -3.50 7.50 21.26
C THR A 223 -2.57 8.34 20.37
N GLY A 224 -3.12 9.30 19.61
CA GLY A 224 -2.36 10.14 18.70
C GLY A 224 -1.69 9.38 17.54
N ARG A 225 -2.19 8.19 17.18
CA ARG A 225 -1.64 7.30 16.14
C ARG A 225 -0.16 6.91 16.38
N THR A 226 0.22 6.77 17.64
CA THR A 226 1.60 6.45 18.05
C THR A 226 1.97 4.97 17.90
N PHE A 227 0.98 4.08 17.79
CA PHE A 227 1.15 2.65 17.49
C PHE A 227 -0.06 2.10 16.74
N GLY A 228 0.10 0.97 16.04
CA GLY A 228 -0.94 0.36 15.21
C GLY A 228 -0.43 -0.81 14.37
N ARG A 229 -1.33 -1.67 13.87
CA ARG A 229 -1.00 -2.86 13.07
C ARG A 229 -0.34 -2.51 11.73
N SER A 230 -0.63 -1.34 11.17
CA SER A 230 0.03 -0.82 9.96
C SER A 230 0.69 0.53 10.24
N VAL A 231 1.73 0.83 9.49
CA VAL A 231 2.47 2.10 9.54
C VAL A 231 2.34 2.83 8.22
N VAL A 232 2.15 4.14 8.29
CA VAL A 232 2.09 5.05 7.14
C VAL A 232 3.26 6.03 7.21
N ALA A 233 3.93 6.22 6.08
CA ALA A 233 4.91 7.28 5.87
C ALA A 233 4.56 8.06 4.59
N VAL A 234 4.64 9.38 4.68
CA VAL A 234 4.44 10.32 3.58
C VAL A 234 5.69 11.16 3.45
N TRP A 235 6.38 11.05 2.32
CA TRP A 235 7.48 11.93 1.96
C TRP A 235 7.05 12.93 0.90
N ARG A 236 7.65 14.12 0.94
CA ARG A 236 7.45 15.17 -0.05
C ARG A 236 8.78 15.49 -0.73
N ARG A 237 8.77 15.62 -2.06
CA ARG A 237 9.92 16.09 -2.85
C ARG A 237 10.24 17.52 -2.41
N ASP A 238 11.47 17.77 -1.99
CA ASP A 238 11.87 19.12 -1.58
C ASP A 238 12.19 19.98 -2.81
N SER A 239 11.57 21.14 -2.91
CA SER A 239 11.77 22.10 -4.00
C SER A 239 13.19 22.66 -4.03
N LYS A 240 13.96 22.49 -2.95
CA LYS A 240 15.37 22.94 -2.84
C LYS A 240 16.40 21.86 -3.20
N ALA A 241 15.98 20.66 -3.57
CA ALA A 241 16.88 19.55 -3.92
C ALA A 241 17.46 19.60 -5.35
N GLN A 242 17.30 20.73 -6.05
CA GLN A 242 17.97 21.03 -7.32
C GLN A 242 19.13 22.02 -7.08
N ILE A 243 20.28 21.49 -6.63
CA ILE A 243 21.60 22.15 -6.67
C ILE A 243 22.62 21.08 -7.06
#